data_AF-A0A9P9E2Y1-F1
#
_entry.id   AF-A0A9P9E2Y1-F1
#
_cell.length_a   1.000
_cell.length_b   1.000
_cell.length_c   1.000
_cell.angle_alpha   90.00
_cell.angle_beta   90.00
_cell.angle_gamma   90.00
#
_symmetry.space_group_name_H-M   'P 1'
#
loop_
_entity.id
_entity.type
_entity.pdbx_description
1 polymer ?
#
loop_
_entity_poly.entity_id
_entity_poly.type
_entity_poly.pdbx_seq_one_letter_code
_entity_poly.pdbx_strand_id
1 'polypeptide(L)'
;MAGIFEMIDLVWRPPRGKPMVKRPRVNRHLPENFKYYGNWGFTIYRTYYGPESNEHWDMLLDALKRQTNLAFGYYEDKDYADEVKRQKGRGVASHLGFYENQDEYRDDLKRLKKLFRLDTREDPSLLGGLDIRQLREVCLNEQPETERTMAGRLFRFVLVADEAVLKDIAKGEFVVKTVGYDWEERGEYWGWMRIPTGYLLQLWHSLILWRFTPYRFLRFDGPEEDLEEYIWPGDFVADPTGDCSEVRRGDHYSAQSPLFKIERNKE
;
A
#
# COMPACT_ATOMS: atom_id res chain seq x y z
N MET A 1 11.76 -9.51 2.76
CA MET A 1 10.55 -9.16 2.00
C MET A 1 9.33 -9.78 2.66
N ALA A 2 8.36 -8.97 3.11
CA ALA A 2 7.05 -9.48 3.56
C ALA A 2 6.30 -10.00 2.33
N GLY A 3 5.46 -11.01 2.50
CA GLY A 3 4.68 -11.58 1.41
C GLY A 3 3.28 -11.99 1.87
N ILE A 4 2.66 -12.84 1.06
CA ILE A 4 1.26 -13.27 1.18
C ILE A 4 0.93 -13.79 2.57
N PHE A 5 1.80 -14.62 3.12
CA PHE A 5 1.61 -15.20 4.44
C PHE A 5 1.53 -14.15 5.55
N GLU A 6 2.43 -13.16 5.53
CA GLU A 6 2.41 -12.07 6.51
C GLU A 6 1.20 -11.16 6.34
N MET A 7 0.69 -10.98 5.11
CA MET A 7 -0.57 -10.26 4.88
C MET A 7 -1.75 -11.01 5.49
N ILE A 8 -1.85 -12.32 5.25
CA ILE A 8 -2.91 -13.17 5.80
C ILE A 8 -2.91 -13.14 7.33
N ASP A 9 -1.74 -13.22 7.96
CA ASP A 9 -1.57 -13.12 9.43
C ASP A 9 -2.13 -11.80 10.00
N LEU A 10 -2.08 -10.72 9.22
CA LEU A 10 -2.60 -9.42 9.60
C LEU A 10 -4.10 -9.25 9.36
N VAL A 11 -4.63 -9.78 8.25
CA VAL A 11 -6.06 -9.66 7.95
C VAL A 11 -6.92 -10.66 8.71
N TRP A 12 -6.35 -11.79 9.14
CA TRP A 12 -7.04 -12.80 9.94
C TRP A 12 -7.19 -12.36 11.41
N ARG A 13 -8.42 -12.06 11.83
CA ARG A 13 -8.76 -11.54 13.16
C ARG A 13 -9.85 -12.37 13.85
N PRO A 14 -9.58 -13.65 14.18
CA PRO A 14 -10.55 -14.47 14.92
C PRO A 14 -10.76 -13.92 16.34
N PRO A 15 -11.88 -14.24 16.99
CA PRO A 15 -12.14 -13.83 18.36
C PRO A 15 -11.04 -14.34 19.28
N ARG A 16 -10.35 -13.43 19.98
CA ARG A 16 -9.38 -13.81 21.00
C ARG A 16 -10.13 -14.36 22.21
N GLY A 17 -9.84 -15.61 22.59
CA GLY A 17 -10.37 -16.19 23.83
C GLY A 17 -9.87 -15.42 25.07
N LYS A 18 -10.58 -15.54 26.19
CA LYS A 18 -10.06 -15.04 27.47
C LYS A 18 -8.69 -15.68 27.75
N PRO A 19 -7.71 -14.96 28.33
CA PRO A 19 -6.31 -15.41 28.49
C PRO A 19 -6.11 -16.79 29.15
N MET A 20 -7.13 -17.32 29.83
CA MET A 20 -7.05 -18.54 30.64
C MET A 20 -7.89 -19.71 30.11
N VAL A 21 -8.59 -19.55 28.98
CA VAL A 21 -9.40 -20.64 28.38
C VAL A 21 -8.76 -21.05 27.05
N LYS A 22 -8.15 -22.25 27.02
CA LYS A 22 -7.71 -22.88 25.77
C LYS A 22 -8.93 -23.20 24.92
N ARG A 23 -9.27 -22.32 23.98
CA ARG A 23 -10.24 -22.62 22.93
C ARG A 23 -9.53 -23.34 21.77
N PRO A 24 -10.20 -24.27 21.08
CA PRO A 24 -9.71 -24.78 19.80
C PRO A 24 -9.38 -23.61 18.87
N ARG A 25 -8.28 -23.71 18.12
CA ARG A 25 -7.95 -22.72 17.09
C ARG A 25 -9.09 -22.69 16.06
N VAL A 26 -9.60 -21.51 15.78
CA VAL A 26 -10.62 -21.32 14.74
C VAL A 26 -9.98 -21.67 13.39
N ASN A 27 -10.55 -22.63 12.67
CA ASN A 27 -10.02 -23.02 11.36
C ASN A 27 -10.34 -21.94 10.32
N ARG A 28 -9.31 -21.30 9.78
CA ARG A 28 -9.40 -20.16 8.84
C ARG A 28 -9.83 -20.53 7.43
N HIS A 29 -9.84 -21.82 7.09
CA HIS A 29 -10.22 -22.33 5.77
C HIS A 29 -11.71 -22.64 5.66
N LEU A 30 -12.40 -22.72 6.81
CA LEU A 30 -13.84 -22.97 6.83
C LEU A 30 -14.62 -21.70 6.42
N PRO A 31 -15.54 -21.78 5.45
CA PRO A 31 -16.27 -20.62 4.94
C PRO A 31 -17.02 -19.82 6.02
N GLU A 32 -17.59 -20.48 7.03
CA GLU A 32 -18.31 -19.85 8.15
C GLU A 32 -17.43 -18.91 9.00
N ASN A 33 -16.11 -19.09 8.90
CA ASN A 33 -15.12 -18.28 9.61
C ASN A 33 -14.58 -17.15 8.74
N PHE A 34 -14.99 -17.03 7.47
CA PHE A 34 -14.49 -15.95 6.59
C PHE A 34 -14.87 -14.55 7.07
N LYS A 35 -15.93 -14.43 7.88
CA LYS A 35 -16.31 -13.20 8.60
C LYS A 35 -15.25 -12.65 9.55
N TYR A 36 -14.20 -13.42 9.87
CA TYR A 36 -13.09 -13.00 10.71
C TYR A 36 -11.90 -12.45 9.92
N TYR A 37 -11.94 -12.49 8.58
CA TYR A 37 -11.00 -11.73 7.78
C TYR A 37 -11.48 -10.28 7.69
N GLY A 38 -10.59 -9.36 8.04
CA GLY A 38 -10.75 -7.96 7.66
C GLY A 38 -10.28 -7.72 6.22
N ASN A 39 -10.72 -6.61 5.64
CA ASN A 39 -10.22 -6.07 4.40
C ASN A 39 -8.83 -5.46 4.58
N TRP A 40 -8.12 -5.27 3.47
CA TRP A 40 -6.87 -4.54 3.43
C TRP A 40 -6.87 -3.58 2.24
N GLY A 41 -5.98 -2.61 2.25
CA GLY A 41 -5.93 -1.52 1.28
C GLY A 41 -5.96 -0.18 1.97
N PHE A 42 -6.42 0.85 1.27
CA PHE A 42 -6.17 2.24 1.68
C PHE A 42 -7.44 3.08 1.66
N THR A 43 -7.57 4.01 2.60
CA THR A 43 -8.38 5.20 2.38
C THR A 43 -7.67 6.14 1.42
N ILE A 44 -8.40 6.66 0.44
CA ILE A 44 -7.93 7.65 -0.52
C ILE A 44 -8.77 8.93 -0.43
N TYR A 45 -8.09 10.05 -0.26
CA TYR A 45 -8.68 11.38 -0.18
C TYR A 45 -8.52 12.12 -1.51
N ARG A 46 -9.62 12.65 -2.04
CA ARG A 46 -9.60 13.60 -3.15
C ARG A 46 -9.64 15.01 -2.58
N THR A 47 -8.67 15.84 -2.95
CA THR A 47 -8.63 17.25 -2.49
C THR A 47 -8.80 18.26 -3.63
N TYR A 48 -8.76 17.81 -4.89
CA TYR A 48 -8.96 18.67 -6.05
C TYR A 48 -10.28 18.41 -6.77
N TYR A 49 -10.98 19.50 -7.08
CA TYR A 49 -12.29 19.51 -7.72
C TYR A 49 -12.34 20.53 -8.83
N GLY A 50 -12.66 20.07 -10.03
CA GLY A 50 -12.78 20.86 -11.25
C GLY A 50 -13.53 20.08 -12.33
N PRO A 51 -13.93 20.73 -13.44
CA PRO A 51 -14.81 20.14 -14.44
C PRO A 51 -14.33 18.80 -15.02
N GLU A 52 -13.02 18.68 -15.29
CA GLU A 52 -12.40 17.47 -15.88
C GLU A 52 -11.87 16.49 -14.82
N SER A 53 -11.76 16.92 -13.57
CA SER A 53 -11.14 16.13 -12.49
C SER A 53 -11.94 14.87 -12.10
N ASN A 54 -13.23 14.80 -12.42
CA ASN A 54 -14.05 13.62 -12.14
C ASN A 54 -13.62 12.41 -12.98
N GLU A 55 -13.35 12.63 -14.28
CA GLU A 55 -12.90 11.55 -15.17
C GLU A 55 -11.54 11.01 -14.75
N HIS A 56 -10.60 11.91 -14.39
CA HIS A 56 -9.28 11.52 -13.93
C HIS A 56 -9.32 10.84 -12.55
N TRP A 57 -10.24 11.24 -11.68
CA TRP A 57 -10.49 10.55 -10.42
C TRP A 57 -10.97 9.11 -10.64
N ASP A 58 -11.97 8.92 -11.50
CA ASP A 58 -12.48 7.58 -11.83
C ASP A 58 -11.39 6.70 -12.47
N MET A 59 -10.58 7.29 -13.37
CA MET A 59 -9.44 6.63 -14.00
C MET A 59 -8.38 6.20 -12.98
N LEU A 60 -8.06 7.07 -12.00
CA LEU A 60 -7.14 6.76 -10.91
C LEU A 60 -7.67 5.59 -10.06
N LEU A 61 -8.95 5.62 -9.67
CA LEU A 61 -9.55 4.55 -8.87
C LEU A 61 -9.58 3.20 -9.62
N ASP A 62 -9.86 3.21 -10.92
CA ASP A 62 -9.81 2.01 -11.76
C ASP A 62 -8.37 1.47 -11.88
N ALA A 63 -7.39 2.35 -12.12
CA ALA A 63 -5.99 1.99 -12.20
C ALA A 63 -5.48 1.36 -10.90
N LEU A 64 -5.71 1.99 -9.74
CA LEU A 64 -5.33 1.47 -8.42
C LEU A 64 -5.89 0.06 -8.20
N LYS A 65 -7.16 -0.18 -8.54
CA LYS A 65 -7.80 -1.50 -8.37
C LYS A 65 -7.22 -2.54 -9.32
N ARG A 66 -7.13 -2.23 -10.63
CA ARG A 66 -6.66 -3.17 -11.64
C ARG A 66 -5.20 -3.53 -11.45
N GLN A 67 -4.35 -2.52 -11.28
CA GLN A 67 -2.92 -2.74 -11.13
C GLN A 67 -2.59 -3.44 -9.82
N THR A 68 -3.29 -3.14 -8.72
CA THR A 68 -3.13 -3.94 -7.48
C THR A 68 -3.52 -5.40 -7.71
N ASN A 69 -4.57 -5.68 -8.49
CA ASN A 69 -4.95 -7.06 -8.80
C ASN A 69 -3.88 -7.78 -9.64
N LEU A 70 -3.32 -7.08 -10.64
CA LEU A 70 -2.24 -7.57 -11.49
C LEU A 70 -0.94 -7.81 -10.71
N ALA A 71 -0.66 -7.03 -9.66
CA ALA A 71 0.55 -7.15 -8.84
C ALA A 71 0.71 -8.54 -8.22
N PHE A 72 -0.40 -9.20 -7.92
CA PHE A 72 -0.41 -10.57 -7.41
C PHE A 72 0.12 -11.59 -8.42
N GLY A 73 0.19 -11.26 -9.72
CA GLY A 73 0.83 -12.06 -10.75
C GLY A 73 2.25 -12.46 -10.35
N TYR A 74 2.96 -11.59 -9.64
CA TYR A 74 4.30 -11.87 -9.11
C TYR A 74 4.31 -13.13 -8.26
N TYR A 75 3.30 -13.32 -7.40
CA TYR A 75 3.17 -14.48 -6.54
C TYR A 75 2.53 -15.67 -7.24
N GLU A 76 1.69 -15.41 -8.24
CA GLU A 76 1.07 -16.47 -9.03
C GLU A 76 2.11 -17.20 -9.89
N ASP A 77 3.18 -16.53 -10.29
CA ASP A 77 4.26 -17.11 -11.09
C ASP A 77 5.37 -17.75 -10.24
N LYS A 78 5.35 -17.59 -8.91
CA LYS A 78 6.36 -18.17 -8.01
C LYS A 78 6.12 -19.65 -7.73
N ASP A 79 7.23 -20.36 -7.56
CA ASP A 79 7.21 -21.73 -7.05
C ASP A 79 6.75 -21.73 -5.59
N TYR A 80 5.77 -22.58 -5.29
CA TYR A 80 5.28 -22.81 -3.93
C TYR A 80 6.41 -23.24 -2.98
N ALA A 81 7.39 -24.00 -3.46
CA ALA A 81 8.55 -24.43 -2.67
C ALA A 81 9.38 -23.25 -2.16
N ASP A 82 9.50 -22.18 -2.95
CA ASP A 82 10.23 -20.97 -2.55
C ASP A 82 9.49 -20.23 -1.42
N GLU A 83 8.16 -20.16 -1.48
CA GLU A 83 7.36 -19.58 -0.40
C GLU A 83 7.49 -20.38 0.90
N VAL A 84 7.42 -21.72 0.84
CA VAL A 84 7.62 -22.57 2.03
C VAL A 84 9.02 -22.38 2.62
N LYS A 85 10.05 -22.31 1.77
CA LYS A 85 11.42 -22.04 2.20
C LYS A 85 11.54 -20.66 2.86
N ARG A 86 10.89 -19.64 2.30
CA ARG A 86 10.84 -18.28 2.85
C ARG A 86 10.20 -18.27 4.24
N GLN A 87 9.07 -18.96 4.41
CA GLN A 87 8.37 -19.05 5.70
C GLN A 87 9.23 -19.72 6.77
N LYS A 88 9.90 -20.83 6.43
CA LYS A 88 10.77 -21.56 7.36
C LYS A 88 12.03 -20.77 7.71
N GLY A 89 12.64 -20.09 6.74
CA GLY A 89 13.86 -19.31 6.93
C GLY A 89 13.67 -18.06 7.80
N ARG A 90 12.44 -17.55 7.92
CA ARG A 90 12.11 -16.38 8.77
C ARG A 90 12.20 -16.68 10.26
N GLY A 91 12.10 -17.93 10.70
CA GLY A 91 12.08 -18.30 12.13
C GLY A 91 10.91 -17.71 12.93
N VAL A 92 9.97 -17.01 12.28
CA VAL A 92 8.79 -16.43 12.92
C VAL A 92 7.73 -17.51 13.02
N ALA A 93 7.48 -17.98 14.24
CA ALA A 93 6.32 -18.81 14.53
C ALA A 93 5.06 -17.97 14.34
N SER A 94 4.49 -17.97 13.13
CA SER A 94 3.14 -17.45 12.95
C SER A 94 2.17 -18.36 13.68
N HIS A 95 1.14 -17.72 14.24
CA HIS A 95 0.03 -18.42 14.86
C HIS A 95 -0.77 -19.28 13.87
N LEU A 96 -0.60 -19.06 12.55
CA LEU A 96 -1.29 -19.76 11.48
C LEU A 96 -0.60 -21.06 11.03
N GLY A 97 0.68 -21.27 11.36
CA GLY A 97 1.46 -22.39 10.81
C GLY A 97 1.97 -22.13 9.40
N PHE A 98 2.70 -23.08 8.82
CA PHE A 98 3.19 -22.98 7.44
C PHE A 98 2.17 -23.52 6.45
N TYR A 99 2.24 -23.09 5.20
CA TYR A 99 1.43 -23.72 4.15
C TYR A 99 1.75 -25.21 4.04
N GLU A 100 0.72 -26.05 4.07
CA GLU A 100 0.87 -27.50 3.96
C GLU A 100 0.90 -27.98 2.50
N ASN A 101 0.24 -27.23 1.61
CA ASN A 101 0.18 -27.51 0.19
C ASN A 101 0.00 -26.24 -0.66
N GLN A 102 0.17 -26.39 -1.97
CA GLN A 102 0.06 -25.30 -2.94
C GLN A 102 -1.36 -24.73 -3.02
N ASP A 103 -2.40 -25.54 -2.85
CA ASP A 103 -3.79 -25.08 -2.96
C ASP A 103 -4.12 -24.08 -1.84
N GLU A 104 -3.61 -24.32 -0.62
CA GLU A 104 -3.76 -23.40 0.50
C GLU A 104 -3.16 -22.02 0.21
N TYR A 105 -1.97 -21.99 -0.40
CA TYR A 105 -1.31 -20.76 -0.83
C TYR A 105 -2.11 -20.04 -1.93
N ARG A 106 -2.61 -20.78 -2.92
CA ARG A 106 -3.41 -20.22 -4.02
C ARG A 106 -4.76 -19.69 -3.54
N ASP A 107 -5.36 -20.33 -2.54
CA ASP A 107 -6.59 -19.85 -1.93
C ASP A 107 -6.37 -18.57 -1.12
N ASP A 108 -5.24 -18.44 -0.43
CA ASP A 108 -4.86 -17.20 0.24
C ASP A 108 -4.62 -16.05 -0.75
N LEU A 109 -3.98 -16.30 -1.89
CA LEU A 109 -3.84 -15.32 -2.97
C LEU A 109 -5.22 -14.83 -3.46
N LYS A 110 -6.12 -15.76 -3.79
CA LYS A 110 -7.49 -15.42 -4.21
C LYS A 110 -8.23 -14.66 -3.11
N ARG A 111 -8.02 -15.02 -1.85
CA ARG A 111 -8.64 -14.38 -0.70
C ARG A 111 -8.15 -12.93 -0.56
N LEU A 112 -6.84 -12.69 -0.59
CA LEU A 112 -6.29 -11.34 -0.52
C LEU A 112 -6.78 -10.47 -1.69
N LYS A 113 -6.80 -10.98 -2.92
CA LYS A 113 -7.39 -10.25 -4.07
C LYS A 113 -8.82 -9.80 -3.78
N LYS A 114 -9.65 -10.65 -3.18
CA LYS A 114 -11.06 -10.36 -2.82
C LYS A 114 -11.22 -9.41 -1.63
N LEU A 115 -10.25 -9.39 -0.71
CA LEU A 115 -10.25 -8.55 0.49
C LEU A 115 -9.72 -7.15 0.24
N PHE A 116 -9.16 -6.86 -0.94
CA PHE A 116 -8.67 -5.52 -1.27
C PHE A 116 -9.81 -4.50 -1.32
N ARG A 117 -9.64 -3.37 -0.65
CA ARG A 117 -10.59 -2.25 -0.63
C ARG A 117 -9.86 -0.92 -0.80
N LEU A 118 -10.55 -0.01 -1.49
CA LEU A 118 -10.24 1.42 -1.46
C LEU A 118 -11.45 2.11 -0.83
N ASP A 119 -11.23 2.83 0.26
CA ASP A 119 -12.25 3.66 0.90
C ASP A 119 -12.09 5.10 0.40
N THR A 120 -13.10 5.64 -0.28
CA THR A 120 -12.97 6.94 -0.95
C THR A 120 -13.55 8.06 -0.11
N ARG A 121 -12.79 9.15 0.05
CA ARG A 121 -13.22 10.38 0.73
C ARG A 121 -13.17 11.53 -0.25
N GLU A 122 -14.35 12.06 -0.56
CA GLU A 122 -14.55 12.94 -1.73
C GLU A 122 -15.41 14.16 -1.42
N ASP A 123 -15.72 14.46 -0.15
CA ASP A 123 -16.55 15.62 0.21
C ASP A 123 -15.82 16.95 -0.08
N PRO A 124 -16.23 17.72 -1.11
CA PRO A 124 -15.55 18.96 -1.48
C PRO A 124 -15.66 20.05 -0.42
N SER A 125 -16.69 20.01 0.44
CA SER A 125 -16.88 21.01 1.49
C SER A 125 -15.86 20.86 2.63
N LEU A 126 -15.34 19.65 2.80
CA LEU A 126 -14.35 19.32 3.82
C LEU A 126 -12.92 19.26 3.25
N LEU A 127 -12.78 18.77 2.02
CA LEU A 127 -11.48 18.38 1.45
C LEU A 127 -10.98 19.30 0.33
N GLY A 128 -11.84 20.18 -0.18
CA GLY A 128 -11.52 21.04 -1.32
C GLY A 128 -10.34 21.96 -1.06
N GLY A 129 -9.27 21.79 -1.84
CA GLY A 129 -8.09 22.64 -1.81
C GLY A 129 -7.16 22.42 -0.62
N LEU A 130 -7.37 21.36 0.17
CA LEU A 130 -6.47 21.05 1.28
C LEU A 130 -5.08 20.67 0.79
N ASP A 131 -4.06 21.26 1.40
CA ASP A 131 -2.69 20.79 1.29
C ASP A 131 -2.46 19.53 2.15
N ILE A 132 -1.28 18.92 2.03
CA ILE A 132 -0.91 17.71 2.76
C ILE A 132 -0.94 17.95 4.28
N ARG A 133 -0.51 19.13 4.76
CA ARG A 133 -0.45 19.43 6.20
C ARG A 133 -1.84 19.51 6.79
N GLN A 134 -2.74 20.23 6.14
CA GLN A 134 -4.15 20.34 6.54
C GLN A 134 -4.85 18.98 6.46
N LEU A 135 -4.56 18.18 5.43
CA LEU A 135 -5.13 16.85 5.30
C LEU A 135 -4.71 15.91 6.46
N ARG A 136 -3.47 16.02 6.96
CA ARG A 136 -3.03 15.24 8.14
C ARG A 136 -3.90 15.53 9.35
N GLU A 137 -4.25 16.79 9.58
CA GLU A 137 -5.14 17.19 10.68
C GLU A 137 -6.54 16.57 10.54
N VAL A 138 -7.10 16.58 9.32
CA VAL A 138 -8.38 15.90 9.03
C VAL A 138 -8.29 14.42 9.34
N CYS A 139 -7.23 13.74 8.88
CA CYS A 139 -7.03 12.30 9.11
C CYS A 139 -6.90 11.96 10.60
N LEU A 140 -6.19 12.79 11.37
CA LEU A 140 -6.03 12.62 12.82
C LEU A 140 -7.37 12.71 13.56
N ASN A 141 -8.23 13.63 13.13
CA ASN A 141 -9.55 13.86 13.72
C ASN A 141 -10.57 12.78 13.32
N GLU A 142 -10.62 12.43 12.03
CA GLU A 142 -11.58 11.45 11.52
C GLU A 142 -11.23 10.02 11.92
N GLN A 143 -9.95 9.70 12.06
CA GLN A 143 -9.42 8.33 12.09
C GLN A 143 -9.98 7.51 10.90
N PRO A 144 -9.40 7.67 9.70
CA PRO A 144 -10.00 7.33 8.40
C PRO A 144 -10.67 5.94 8.28
N GLU A 145 -10.25 4.97 9.09
CA GLU A 145 -10.66 3.58 8.93
C GLU A 145 -11.22 3.01 10.23
N THR A 146 -12.50 2.64 10.18
CA THR A 146 -13.17 1.87 11.24
C THR A 146 -12.67 0.42 11.28
N GLU A 147 -12.23 -0.09 10.13
CA GLU A 147 -11.70 -1.43 9.97
C GLU A 147 -10.23 -1.52 10.42
N ARG A 148 -9.94 -2.46 11.31
CA ARG A 148 -8.63 -2.56 12.00
C ARG A 148 -7.47 -3.02 11.13
N THR A 149 -7.73 -3.43 9.90
CA THR A 149 -6.78 -4.13 9.03
C THR A 149 -6.40 -3.34 7.78
N MET A 150 -7.01 -2.17 7.58
CA MET A 150 -6.69 -1.22 6.52
C MET A 150 -5.45 -0.36 6.90
N ALA A 151 -4.81 0.29 5.91
CA ALA A 151 -3.50 0.95 6.11
C ALA A 151 -3.55 2.13 7.07
N GLY A 152 -4.58 2.96 6.96
CA GLY A 152 -4.80 4.10 7.83
C GLY A 152 -4.90 3.68 9.29
N ARG A 153 -5.44 2.50 9.62
CA ARG A 153 -5.57 2.02 10.99
C ARG A 153 -4.35 1.25 11.48
N LEU A 154 -3.74 0.42 10.63
CA LEU A 154 -2.58 -0.40 10.99
C LEU A 154 -1.28 0.39 11.02
N PHE A 155 -1.08 1.26 10.02
CA PHE A 155 0.20 1.89 9.73
C PHE A 155 0.14 3.41 9.74
N ARG A 156 -1.07 3.99 9.80
CA ARG A 156 -1.30 5.44 9.76
C ARG A 156 -0.99 6.08 8.40
N PHE A 157 -1.20 5.32 7.32
CA PHE A 157 -1.02 5.79 5.94
C PHE A 157 -2.34 5.89 5.20
N VAL A 158 -2.47 6.96 4.41
CA VAL A 158 -3.57 7.17 3.46
C VAL A 158 -3.02 7.49 2.08
N LEU A 159 -3.88 7.46 1.08
CA LEU A 159 -3.59 7.94 -0.27
C LEU A 159 -4.24 9.31 -0.50
N VAL A 160 -3.64 10.12 -1.37
CA VAL A 160 -4.12 11.46 -1.68
C VAL A 160 -4.06 11.70 -3.18
N ALA A 161 -5.15 12.21 -3.73
CA ALA A 161 -5.26 12.72 -5.08
C ALA A 161 -5.59 14.21 -5.04
N ASP A 162 -4.53 15.00 -5.12
CA ASP A 162 -4.60 16.46 -5.23
C ASP A 162 -4.53 16.90 -6.71
N GLU A 163 -4.37 18.20 -6.93
CA GLU A 163 -4.34 18.77 -8.27
C GLU A 163 -3.20 18.21 -9.13
N ALA A 164 -2.01 18.03 -8.54
CA ALA A 164 -0.86 17.50 -9.24
C ALA A 164 -1.13 16.06 -9.69
N VAL A 165 -1.61 15.21 -8.78
CA VAL A 165 -1.95 13.82 -9.07
C VAL A 165 -2.98 13.70 -10.20
N LEU A 166 -4.08 14.46 -10.14
CA LEU A 166 -5.12 14.35 -11.17
C LEU A 166 -4.67 14.89 -12.53
N LYS A 167 -3.78 15.89 -12.54
CA LYS A 167 -3.14 16.37 -13.78
C LYS A 167 -2.16 15.36 -14.36
N ASP A 168 -1.49 14.57 -13.53
CA ASP A 168 -0.60 13.51 -13.99
C ASP A 168 -1.38 12.36 -14.62
N ILE A 169 -2.50 11.98 -13.99
CA ILE A 169 -3.42 10.99 -14.56
C ILE A 169 -3.95 11.46 -15.93
N ALA A 170 -4.28 12.74 -16.07
CA ALA A 170 -4.68 13.33 -17.35
C ALA A 170 -3.62 13.18 -18.45
N LYS A 171 -2.33 13.17 -18.09
CA LYS A 171 -1.19 12.96 -19.01
C LYS A 171 -0.85 11.48 -19.21
N GLY A 172 -1.53 10.56 -18.52
CA GLY A 172 -1.23 9.14 -18.52
C GLY A 172 -0.09 8.73 -17.58
N GLU A 173 0.28 9.59 -16.63
CA GLU A 173 1.20 9.26 -15.54
C GLU A 173 0.40 8.75 -14.33
N PHE A 174 0.47 7.44 -14.10
CA PHE A 174 -0.34 6.76 -13.10
C PHE A 174 0.33 6.74 -11.72
N VAL A 175 0.20 7.87 -11.02
CA VAL A 175 0.77 8.09 -9.69
C VAL A 175 -0.28 8.48 -8.68
N VAL A 176 0.03 8.31 -7.40
CA VAL A 176 -0.77 8.79 -6.26
C VAL A 176 0.17 9.20 -5.14
N LYS A 177 -0.23 10.14 -4.28
CA LYS A 177 0.54 10.46 -3.07
C LYS A 177 0.19 9.48 -1.96
N THR A 178 1.18 8.91 -1.31
CA THR A 178 1.02 8.21 -0.03
C THR A 178 1.46 9.13 1.09
N VAL A 179 0.63 9.28 2.13
CA VAL A 179 0.83 10.22 3.23
C VAL A 179 0.71 9.46 4.54
N GLY A 180 1.76 9.52 5.35
CA GLY A 180 1.69 9.14 6.75
C GLY A 180 1.15 10.31 7.56
N TYR A 181 -0.02 10.12 8.19
CA TYR A 181 -0.79 11.24 8.73
C TYR A 181 -0.48 11.58 10.19
N ASP A 182 0.20 10.70 10.92
CA ASP A 182 0.76 10.97 12.25
C ASP A 182 2.26 11.32 12.17
N TRP A 183 2.76 11.67 10.98
CA TRP A 183 4.12 12.17 10.82
C TRP A 183 4.25 13.56 11.47
N GLU A 184 5.33 13.76 12.21
CA GLU A 184 5.64 15.01 12.89
C GLU A 184 6.78 15.74 12.17
N GLU A 185 6.85 17.08 12.23
CA GLU A 185 7.90 17.89 11.56
C GLU A 185 9.35 17.53 11.96
N ARG A 186 9.53 16.86 13.11
CA ARG A 186 10.83 16.35 13.58
C ARG A 186 11.08 14.90 13.17
N GLY A 187 10.20 14.32 12.36
CA GLY A 187 10.25 12.95 11.89
C GLY A 187 11.33 12.75 10.83
N GLU A 188 11.58 11.48 10.50
CA GLU A 188 12.47 11.15 9.39
C GLU A 188 11.78 11.51 8.06
N TYR A 189 12.51 12.17 7.16
CA TYR A 189 12.04 12.59 5.82
C TYR A 189 10.80 13.49 5.89
N TRP A 190 9.94 13.51 4.87
CA TRP A 190 8.78 14.40 4.83
C TRP A 190 7.44 13.71 5.16
N GLY A 191 7.48 12.40 5.40
CA GLY A 191 6.29 11.61 5.75
C GLY A 191 5.26 11.46 4.63
N TRP A 192 5.61 11.77 3.39
CA TRP A 192 4.80 11.52 2.21
C TRP A 192 5.67 11.33 0.96
N MET A 193 5.10 10.76 -0.09
CA MET A 193 5.79 10.45 -1.34
C MET A 193 4.79 10.26 -2.50
N ARG A 194 5.18 10.60 -3.73
CA ARG A 194 4.46 10.14 -4.93
C ARG A 194 4.87 8.71 -5.25
N ILE A 195 3.90 7.81 -5.42
CA ILE A 195 4.13 6.41 -5.73
C ILE A 195 3.39 6.02 -7.01
N PRO A 196 3.93 5.11 -7.84
CA PRO A 196 3.18 4.52 -8.93
C PRO A 196 1.97 3.75 -8.40
N THR A 197 0.84 3.83 -9.10
CA THR A 197 -0.38 3.10 -8.70
C THR A 197 -0.18 1.57 -8.79
N GLY A 198 0.75 1.08 -9.62
CA GLY A 198 1.12 -0.32 -9.69
C GLY A 198 1.92 -0.85 -8.49
N TYR A 199 2.41 0.04 -7.63
CA TYR A 199 3.30 -0.31 -6.52
C TYR A 199 2.55 -0.47 -5.20
N LEU A 200 1.21 -0.39 -5.19
CA LEU A 200 0.41 -0.47 -3.94
C LEU A 200 0.62 -1.77 -3.15
N LEU A 201 0.75 -2.92 -3.82
CA LEU A 201 1.01 -4.18 -3.12
C LEU A 201 2.42 -4.21 -2.50
N GLN A 202 3.41 -3.65 -3.22
CA GLN A 202 4.78 -3.49 -2.70
C GLN A 202 4.83 -2.50 -1.54
N LEU A 203 4.09 -1.39 -1.62
CA LEU A 203 3.88 -0.45 -0.52
C LEU A 203 3.33 -1.18 0.71
N TRP A 204 2.29 -2.00 0.54
CA TRP A 204 1.71 -2.77 1.63
C TRP A 204 2.73 -3.69 2.30
N HIS A 205 3.54 -4.42 1.53
CA HIS A 205 4.62 -5.23 2.08
C HIS A 205 5.67 -4.41 2.84
N SER A 206 6.01 -3.23 2.32
CA SER A 206 6.95 -2.30 2.95
C SER A 206 6.40 -1.83 4.31
N LEU A 207 5.11 -1.47 4.38
CA LEU A 207 4.44 -1.11 5.63
C LEU A 207 4.45 -2.25 6.67
N ILE A 208 4.29 -3.50 6.23
CA ILE A 208 4.38 -4.68 7.11
C ILE A 208 5.78 -4.85 7.70
N LEU A 209 6.81 -4.68 6.87
CA LEU A 209 8.22 -4.82 7.25
C LEU A 209 8.65 -3.72 8.20
N TRP A 210 8.26 -2.48 7.89
CA TRP A 210 8.67 -1.28 8.60
C TRP A 210 7.63 -0.82 9.63
N ARG A 211 6.76 -1.71 10.12
CA ARG A 211 5.63 -1.34 11.01
C ARG A 211 6.00 -0.53 12.26
N PHE A 212 7.26 -0.60 12.70
CA PHE A 212 7.77 0.13 13.87
C PHE A 212 8.51 1.43 13.50
N THR A 213 8.81 1.63 12.21
CA THR A 213 9.48 2.81 11.64
C THR A 213 8.91 3.07 10.23
N PRO A 214 7.61 3.32 10.09
CA PRO A 214 6.95 3.19 8.80
C PRO A 214 7.36 4.30 7.82
N TYR A 215 7.91 5.42 8.26
CA TYR A 215 8.39 6.48 7.36
C TYR A 215 9.68 6.13 6.61
N ARG A 216 10.39 5.08 7.04
CA ARG A 216 11.73 4.77 6.52
C ARG A 216 11.75 4.30 5.07
N PHE A 217 10.67 3.67 4.59
CA PHE A 217 10.57 3.26 3.18
C PHE A 217 10.28 4.46 2.25
N LEU A 218 9.84 5.60 2.79
CA LEU A 218 9.63 6.87 2.09
C LEU A 218 10.86 7.79 2.17
N ARG A 219 12.05 7.21 2.26
CA ARG A 219 13.29 7.97 2.30
C ARG A 219 13.44 8.85 1.06
N PHE A 220 13.68 10.14 1.29
CA PHE A 220 14.07 11.09 0.26
C PHE A 220 15.03 12.13 0.84
N ASP A 221 16.16 12.29 0.16
CA ASP A 221 17.24 13.18 0.57
C ASP A 221 17.15 14.46 -0.28
N GLY A 222 16.38 15.45 0.20
CA GLY A 222 16.14 16.71 -0.50
C GLY A 222 15.06 17.56 0.20
N PRO A 223 14.82 18.81 -0.25
CA PRO A 223 13.73 19.65 0.26
C PRO A 223 12.35 19.05 -0.05
N GLU A 224 11.33 19.41 0.73
CA GLU A 224 9.97 18.87 0.58
C GLU A 224 9.39 19.16 -0.82
N GLU A 225 9.66 20.35 -1.38
CA GLU A 225 9.17 20.74 -2.71
C GLU A 225 9.61 19.80 -3.83
N ASP A 226 10.79 19.18 -3.73
CA ASP A 226 11.30 18.28 -4.76
C ASP A 226 10.52 16.95 -4.81
N LEU A 227 9.74 16.62 -3.77
CA LEU A 227 8.85 15.45 -3.79
C LEU A 227 7.72 15.56 -4.81
N GLU A 228 7.37 16.77 -5.24
CA GLU A 228 6.42 16.95 -6.34
C GLU A 228 7.00 16.47 -7.67
N GLU A 229 8.32 16.48 -7.83
CA GLU A 229 9.01 16.01 -9.03
C GLU A 229 9.58 14.60 -8.89
N TYR A 230 9.61 14.04 -7.68
CA TYR A 230 10.18 12.72 -7.41
C TYR A 230 9.11 11.64 -7.27
N ILE A 231 9.32 10.50 -7.93
CA ILE A 231 8.45 9.32 -7.83
C ILE A 231 9.23 8.19 -7.18
N TRP A 232 8.59 7.54 -6.21
CA TRP A 232 9.17 6.42 -5.48
C TRP A 232 9.61 5.28 -6.42
N PRO A 233 10.88 4.84 -6.36
CA PRO A 233 11.38 3.74 -7.18
C PRO A 233 10.98 2.35 -6.63
N GLY A 234 10.27 2.31 -5.50
CA GLY A 234 9.98 1.08 -4.75
C GLY A 234 10.97 0.81 -3.63
N ASP A 235 10.66 -0.16 -2.79
CA ASP A 235 11.53 -0.61 -1.70
C ASP A 235 12.32 -1.86 -2.13
N PHE A 236 13.66 -1.77 -2.11
CA PHE A 236 14.56 -2.90 -2.37
C PHE A 236 14.39 -4.05 -1.37
N VAL A 237 13.79 -3.81 -0.20
CA VAL A 237 13.52 -4.86 0.80
C VAL A 237 12.13 -5.49 0.64
N ALA A 238 11.34 -5.06 -0.34
CA ALA A 238 10.05 -5.64 -0.71
C ALA A 238 10.15 -6.37 -2.07
N ASP A 239 9.24 -7.32 -2.28
CA ASP A 239 9.14 -8.01 -3.57
C ASP A 239 8.74 -6.99 -4.66
N PRO A 240 9.34 -7.06 -5.88
CA PRO A 240 9.06 -6.13 -6.97
C PRO A 240 7.74 -6.48 -7.66
N THR A 241 6.62 -6.43 -6.93
CA THR A 241 5.30 -6.79 -7.46
C THR A 241 4.82 -5.85 -8.55
N GLY A 242 5.38 -4.62 -8.60
CA GLY A 242 5.12 -3.63 -9.64
C GLY A 242 5.43 -4.13 -11.05
N ASP A 243 6.39 -5.06 -11.21
CA ASP A 243 6.76 -5.66 -12.51
C ASP A 243 5.60 -6.40 -13.19
N CYS A 244 4.59 -6.82 -12.42
CA CYS A 244 3.39 -7.49 -12.93
C CYS A 244 2.21 -6.52 -13.15
N SER A 245 2.29 -5.32 -12.60
CA SER A 245 1.25 -4.29 -12.63
C SER A 245 1.47 -3.24 -13.69
N GLU A 246 2.73 -3.01 -14.04
CA GLU A 246 3.15 -2.01 -15.02
C GLU A 246 3.40 -2.68 -16.38
N VAL A 247 3.01 -1.99 -17.45
CA VAL A 247 3.14 -2.53 -18.83
C VAL A 247 4.60 -2.56 -19.30
N ARG A 248 5.48 -1.79 -18.65
CA ARG A 248 6.90 -1.64 -19.03
C ARG A 248 7.79 -2.32 -17.98
N ARG A 249 9.09 -2.50 -18.21
CA ARG A 249 10.05 -2.97 -17.19
C ARG A 249 11.12 -1.90 -16.97
N GLY A 250 11.53 -1.65 -15.72
CA GLY A 250 12.59 -0.69 -15.36
C GLY A 250 12.06 0.66 -14.85
N ASP A 251 12.83 1.74 -14.99
CA ASP A 251 12.37 3.08 -14.58
C ASP A 251 11.20 3.53 -15.47
N HIS A 252 10.00 3.51 -14.89
CA HIS A 252 8.74 3.76 -15.61
C HIS A 252 8.47 5.25 -15.78
N TYR A 253 8.94 6.03 -14.82
CA TYR A 253 8.74 7.48 -14.78
C TYR A 253 10.10 8.16 -14.82
N SER A 254 10.22 9.23 -15.61
CA SER A 254 11.44 10.05 -15.68
C SER A 254 11.88 10.59 -14.30
N ALA A 255 10.92 10.70 -13.39
CA ALA A 255 11.04 11.12 -12.01
C ALA A 255 11.48 10.02 -11.01
N GLN A 256 11.68 8.77 -11.44
CA GLN A 256 12.20 7.67 -10.59
C GLN A 256 13.73 7.59 -10.53
N SER A 257 14.45 8.48 -11.21
CA SER A 257 15.92 8.44 -11.28
C SER A 257 16.57 8.69 -9.91
N PRO A 258 17.46 7.81 -9.42
CA PRO A 258 18.13 7.94 -8.11
C PRO A 258 19.28 8.96 -8.09
N LEU A 259 19.37 9.83 -9.10
CA LEU A 259 20.46 10.78 -9.24
C LEU A 259 19.88 12.14 -9.61
N PHE A 260 20.14 13.13 -8.76
CA PHE A 260 20.36 14.52 -9.16
C PHE A 260 20.84 14.54 -10.60
N LYS A 261 20.23 15.37 -11.45
CA LYS A 261 20.75 15.69 -12.77
C LYS A 261 22.26 15.96 -12.61
N ILE A 262 23.11 14.97 -12.94
CA ILE A 262 24.50 15.25 -13.20
C ILE A 262 24.41 16.08 -14.46
N GLU A 263 24.52 17.40 -14.29
CA GLU A 263 24.84 18.30 -15.39
C GLU A 263 26.05 17.70 -16.08
N ARG A 264 25.82 17.04 -17.21
CA ARG A 264 26.90 16.76 -18.15
C ARG A 264 27.34 18.14 -18.63
N ASN A 265 28.36 18.66 -17.96
CA ASN A 265 29.15 19.76 -18.48
C ASN A 265 29.48 19.43 -19.94
N LYS A 266 28.96 20.27 -20.83
CA LYS A 266 29.40 20.30 -22.22
C LYS A 266 30.82 20.86 -22.20
N GLU A 267 31.79 20.01 -22.50
CA GLU A 267 33.00 20.42 -23.21
C GLU A 267 32.81 20.11 -24.70
#